data_AF-A0A174V8D7-F1
#
_entry.id   AF-A0A174V8D7-F1
#
_cell.length_a   1.000
_cell.length_b   1.000
_cell.length_c   1.000
_cell.angle_alpha   90.00
_cell.angle_beta   90.00
_cell.angle_gamma   90.00
#
_symmetry.space_group_name_H-M   'P 1'
#
loop_
_entity.id
_entity.type
_entity.pdbx_description
1 polymer ?
#
loop_
_entity_poly.entity_id
_entity_poly.type
_entity_poly.pdbx_seq_one_letter_code
_entity_poly.pdbx_strand_id
1 'polypeptide(L)'
;MYSGRLPVHVRCLIDECANIGQIPKLEKLVATIRSREISACLILQAQSQLKAIYKDNAHTIIGNMDCSIFLGGKEPTTLKELANALGKETIDTYNTGESRGKETSHSLNYQKLGKQLIPEDEIAVMAIH
;
A
#
# COMPACT_ATOMS: atom_id res chain seq x y z
N MET A 1 14.95 -18.29 32.36
CA MET A 1 14.53 -18.62 30.98
C MET A 1 13.47 -17.62 30.56
N TYR A 2 13.76 -16.76 29.59
CA TYR A 2 12.75 -15.84 29.05
C TYR A 2 11.74 -16.64 28.22
N SER A 3 10.45 -16.42 28.48
CA SER A 3 9.30 -17.23 28.04
C SER A 3 9.01 -17.11 26.54
N GLY A 4 10.00 -17.41 25.69
CA GLY A 4 9.90 -17.33 24.22
C GLY A 4 9.96 -15.91 23.62
N ARG A 5 9.98 -14.86 24.45
CA ARG A 5 10.10 -13.44 24.04
C ARG A 5 11.44 -12.85 24.48
N LEU A 6 12.00 -11.97 23.65
CA LEU A 6 13.20 -11.21 24.02
C LEU A 6 12.87 -10.17 25.10
N PRO A 7 13.80 -9.88 26.03
CA PRO A 7 13.59 -8.89 27.09
C PRO A 7 13.59 -7.44 26.57
N VAL A 8 14.09 -7.22 25.35
CA VAL A 8 14.12 -5.93 24.67
C VAL A 8 13.72 -6.16 23.23
N HIS A 9 12.84 -5.31 22.70
CA HIS A 9 12.40 -5.40 21.33
C HIS A 9 13.54 -5.10 20.36
N VAL A 10 13.81 -6.03 19.44
CA VAL A 10 14.85 -5.91 18.42
C VAL A 10 14.23 -5.59 17.07
N ARG A 11 14.75 -4.55 16.39
CA ARG A 11 14.33 -4.19 15.04
C ARG A 11 15.47 -4.45 14.06
N CYS A 12 15.22 -5.32 13.10
CA CYS A 12 16.11 -5.58 11.97
C CYS A 12 15.71 -4.67 10.81
N LEU A 13 16.59 -3.73 10.45
CA LEU A 13 16.45 -2.91 9.26
C LEU A 13 17.30 -3.57 8.16
N ILE A 14 16.63 -4.08 7.14
CA ILE A 14 17.29 -4.71 6.00
C ILE A 14 17.20 -3.72 4.86
N ASP A 15 18.23 -2.90 4.76
CA ASP A 15 18.37 -1.99 3.63
C ASP A 15 18.75 -2.79 2.38
N GLU A 16 18.13 -2.40 1.26
CA GLU A 16 18.39 -2.98 -0.05
C GLU A 16 18.35 -4.51 -0.08
N CYS A 17 17.29 -5.11 0.46
CA CYS A 17 17.12 -6.58 0.52
C CYS A 17 17.24 -7.25 -0.86
N ALA A 18 16.99 -6.50 -1.94
CA ALA A 18 17.20 -6.96 -3.31
C ALA A 18 18.65 -7.34 -3.62
N ASN A 19 19.63 -6.62 -3.06
CA ASN A 19 21.07 -6.84 -3.29
C ASN A 19 21.63 -8.00 -2.47
N ILE A 20 21.06 -8.27 -1.29
CA ILE A 20 21.44 -9.42 -0.45
C ILE A 20 21.01 -10.74 -1.10
N GLY A 21 19.95 -10.70 -1.92
CA GLY A 21 19.35 -11.87 -2.56
C GLY A 21 18.32 -12.56 -1.66
N GLN A 22 18.13 -13.86 -1.87
CA GLN A 22 17.10 -14.62 -1.16
C GLN A 22 17.56 -14.96 0.27
N ILE A 23 16.99 -14.27 1.26
CA ILE A 23 17.07 -14.70 2.66
C ILE A 23 16.28 -16.02 2.82
N PRO A 24 16.93 -17.11 3.25
CA PRO A 24 16.26 -18.40 3.38
C PRO A 24 15.17 -18.35 4.47
N LYS A 25 13.99 -18.89 4.14
CA LYS A 25 12.83 -19.00 5.05
C LYS A 25 12.31 -17.64 5.56
N LEU A 26 12.53 -16.56 4.81
CA LEU A 26 12.07 -15.22 5.21
C LEU A 26 10.56 -15.19 5.50
N GLU A 27 9.76 -15.88 4.70
CA GLU A 27 8.31 -16.00 4.87
C GLU A 27 7.90 -16.58 6.24
N LYS A 28 8.66 -17.57 6.72
CA LYS A 28 8.46 -18.17 8.05
C LYS A 28 9.03 -17.30 9.16
N LEU A 29 10.16 -16.64 8.90
CA LEU A 29 10.77 -15.72 9.84
C LEU A 29 9.82 -14.55 10.14
N VAL A 30 9.31 -13.86 9.12
CA VAL A 30 8.40 -12.71 9.28
C VAL A 30 7.14 -13.11 10.06
N ALA A 31 6.60 -14.31 9.84
CA ALA A 31 5.46 -14.82 10.60
C ALA A 31 5.78 -15.12 12.09
N THR A 32 7.00 -15.58 12.40
CA THR A 32 7.38 -16.05 13.74
C THR A 32 8.05 -14.99 14.61
N ILE A 33 8.73 -14.01 14.02
CA ILE A 33 9.43 -12.94 14.75
C ILE A 33 8.45 -12.03 15.51
N ARG A 34 7.22 -11.88 15.01
CA ARG A 34 6.15 -11.09 15.64
C ARG A 34 5.86 -11.53 17.08
N SER A 35 5.81 -12.83 17.34
CA SER A 35 5.52 -13.36 18.68
C SER A 35 6.70 -13.32 19.64
N ARG A 36 7.91 -13.03 19.12
CA ARG A 36 9.19 -13.03 19.84
C ARG A 36 9.71 -11.64 20.18
N GLU A 37 8.91 -10.59 19.97
CA GLU A 37 9.31 -9.18 20.08
C GLU A 37 10.46 -8.79 19.14
N ILE A 38 10.43 -9.34 17.93
CA ILE A 38 11.36 -8.98 16.86
C ILE A 38 10.54 -8.39 15.71
N SER A 39 10.97 -7.23 15.20
CA SER A 39 10.42 -6.62 13.99
C SER A 39 11.45 -6.66 12.87
N ALA A 40 10.98 -6.91 11.64
CA ALA A 40 11.79 -6.80 10.44
C ALA A 40 11.19 -5.72 9.55
N CYS A 41 12.04 -4.86 9.01
CA CYS A 41 11.68 -3.83 8.05
C CYS A 41 12.53 -4.04 6.81
N LEU A 42 11.87 -4.40 5.70
CA LEU A 42 12.50 -4.61 4.41
C LEU A 42 12.39 -3.31 3.62
N ILE A 43 13.53 -2.72 3.27
CA ILE A 43 13.58 -1.53 2.44
C ILE A 43 13.90 -2.00 1.01
N LEU A 44 13.05 -1.58 0.07
CA LEU A 44 13.07 -2.01 -1.32
C LEU A 44 12.82 -0.79 -2.21
N GLN A 45 13.51 -0.72 -3.36
CA GLN A 45 13.27 0.35 -4.34
C GLN A 45 11.97 0.09 -5.13
N ALA A 46 11.67 -1.19 -5.38
CA ALA A 46 10.51 -1.58 -6.17
C ALA A 46 9.97 -2.94 -5.69
N GLN A 47 8.65 -3.11 -5.65
CA GLN A 47 8.06 -4.40 -5.28
C GLN A 47 8.40 -5.50 -6.28
N SER A 48 8.62 -5.12 -7.54
CA SER A 48 9.12 -6.03 -8.58
C SER A 48 10.42 -6.75 -8.20
N GLN A 49 11.33 -6.10 -7.44
CA GLN A 49 12.56 -6.75 -6.96
C GLN A 49 12.26 -7.89 -5.98
N LEU A 50 11.32 -7.66 -5.06
CA LEU A 50 10.88 -8.69 -4.12
C LEU A 50 10.17 -9.83 -4.85
N LYS A 51 9.31 -9.53 -5.81
CA LYS A 51 8.64 -10.51 -6.68
C LYS A 51 9.64 -11.32 -7.51
N ALA A 52 10.72 -10.72 -7.99
CA ALA A 52 11.77 -11.42 -8.74
C ALA A 52 12.52 -12.46 -7.89
N ILE A 53 12.84 -12.11 -6.63
CA ILE A 53 13.61 -12.99 -5.72
C ILE A 53 12.71 -14.06 -5.09
N TYR A 54 11.52 -13.69 -4.62
CA TYR A 54 10.66 -14.56 -3.82
C TYR A 54 9.48 -15.16 -4.58
N LYS A 55 9.21 -14.71 -5.82
CA LYS A 55 8.11 -15.20 -6.67
C LYS A 55 6.80 -15.22 -5.89
N ASP A 56 6.16 -16.39 -5.80
CA ASP A 56 4.89 -16.59 -5.10
C ASP A 56 4.97 -16.25 -3.60
N ASN A 57 6.15 -16.41 -2.97
CA ASN A 57 6.34 -16.10 -1.56
C ASN A 57 6.37 -14.59 -1.28
N ALA A 58 6.58 -13.74 -2.30
CA ALA A 58 6.60 -12.29 -2.13
C ALA A 58 5.26 -11.76 -1.58
N HIS A 59 4.15 -12.30 -2.08
CA HIS A 59 2.81 -11.96 -1.60
C HIS A 59 2.61 -12.33 -0.13
N THR A 60 3.10 -13.50 0.29
CA THR A 60 3.04 -13.93 1.69
C THR A 60 3.90 -13.05 2.60
N ILE A 61 5.08 -12.65 2.15
CA ILE A 61 5.96 -11.76 2.92
C ILE A 61 5.28 -10.40 3.11
N ILE A 62 4.80 -9.77 2.04
CA ILE A 62 4.09 -8.48 2.10
C ILE A 62 2.85 -8.60 2.99
N GLY A 63 2.06 -9.67 2.84
CA GLY A 63 0.84 -9.89 3.64
C GLY A 63 1.12 -10.11 5.13
N ASN A 64 2.30 -10.60 5.51
CA ASN A 64 2.69 -10.75 6.90
C ASN A 64 3.27 -9.46 7.52
N MET A 65 3.54 -8.43 6.72
CA MET A 65 4.02 -7.14 7.22
C MET A 65 2.85 -6.31 7.75
N ASP A 66 2.94 -5.89 9.01
CA ASP A 66 1.89 -5.08 9.65
C ASP A 66 1.82 -3.64 9.10
N CYS A 67 2.92 -3.13 8.53
CA CYS A 67 2.99 -1.76 8.01
C CYS A 67 3.72 -1.73 6.67
N SER A 68 3.22 -0.91 5.75
CA SER A 68 3.86 -0.60 4.47
C SER A 68 4.06 0.90 4.36
N ILE A 69 5.28 1.32 4.04
CA ILE A 69 5.63 2.73 3.83
C ILE A 69 6.05 2.87 2.37
N PHE A 70 5.34 3.72 1.65
CA PHE A 70 5.66 4.07 0.27
C PHE A 70 6.24 5.49 0.24
N LEU A 71 7.50 5.61 -0.18
CA LEU A 71 8.23 6.89 -0.24
C LEU A 71 8.30 7.45 -1.67
N GLY A 72 7.48 6.94 -2.57
CA GLY A 72 7.51 7.29 -3.98
C GLY A 72 8.08 6.18 -4.86
N GLY A 73 7.67 6.20 -6.13
CA GLY A 73 8.07 5.20 -7.12
C GLY A 73 7.38 5.44 -8.44
N LYS A 74 8.01 4.99 -9.53
CA LYS A 74 7.47 5.12 -10.90
C LYS A 74 6.88 3.82 -11.44
N GLU A 75 6.83 2.76 -10.62
CA GLU A 75 6.36 1.45 -11.06
C GLU A 75 4.82 1.39 -11.09
N PRO A 76 4.17 1.28 -12.26
CA PRO A 76 2.71 1.38 -12.39
C PRO A 76 1.97 0.28 -11.62
N THR A 77 2.53 -0.93 -11.59
CA THR A 77 2.00 -2.08 -10.87
C THR A 77 1.97 -1.84 -9.36
N THR A 78 3.03 -1.26 -8.80
CA THR A 78 3.11 -0.90 -7.38
C THR A 78 2.10 0.21 -7.04
N LEU A 79 1.97 1.23 -7.91
CA LEU A 79 1.00 2.32 -7.71
C LEU A 79 -0.43 1.81 -7.68
N LYS A 80 -0.79 0.92 -8.62
CA LYS A 80 -2.12 0.31 -8.68
C LYS A 80 -2.42 -0.57 -7.48
N GLU A 81 -1.45 -1.37 -7.03
CA GLU A 81 -1.59 -2.18 -5.80
C GLU A 81 -1.79 -1.28 -4.57
N LEU A 82 -1.06 -0.16 -4.48
CA LEU A 82 -1.21 0.80 -3.39
C LEU A 82 -2.57 1.53 -3.44
N ALA A 83 -3.01 2.01 -4.60
CA ALA A 83 -4.30 2.67 -4.78
C ALA A 83 -5.46 1.73 -4.39
N ASN A 84 -5.35 0.44 -4.74
CA ASN A 84 -6.33 -0.56 -4.33
C ASN A 84 -6.30 -0.83 -2.82
N ALA A 85 -5.11 -0.84 -2.20
CA ALA A 85 -4.96 -1.02 -0.76
C ALA A 85 -5.49 0.17 0.04
N LEU A 86 -5.35 1.39 -0.46
CA LEU A 86 -5.90 2.63 0.14
C LEU A 86 -7.43 2.68 0.06
N GLY A 87 -8.03 1.99 -0.91
CA GLY A 87 -9.47 1.85 -1.05
C GLY A 87 -10.14 2.97 -1.85
N LYS A 88 -11.47 2.98 -1.78
CA LYS A 88 -12.32 3.92 -2.53
C LYS A 88 -13.15 4.75 -1.58
N GLU A 89 -13.24 6.04 -1.86
CA GLU A 89 -14.14 6.97 -1.19
C GLU A 89 -15.43 7.10 -2.00
N THR A 90 -16.56 7.27 -1.30
CA THR A 90 -17.85 7.54 -1.95
C THR A 90 -18.04 9.05 -2.04
N ILE A 91 -18.19 9.57 -3.25
CA ILE A 91 -18.43 10.98 -3.51
C ILE A 91 -19.90 11.15 -3.88
N ASP A 92 -20.63 11.93 -3.08
CA ASP A 92 -21.97 12.39 -3.43
C ASP A 92 -21.85 13.59 -4.40
N THR A 93 -22.24 13.39 -5.66
CA THR A 93 -22.20 14.42 -6.70
C THR A 93 -23.57 15.05 -6.88
N TYR A 94 -23.64 16.37 -6.79
CA TYR A 94 -24.84 17.17 -6.98
C TYR A 94 -24.73 17.90 -8.31
N ASN A 95 -25.56 17.52 -9.28
CA ASN A 95 -25.61 18.18 -10.58
C ASN A 95 -26.87 19.05 -10.65
N THR A 96 -26.70 20.37 -10.57
CA THR A 96 -27.78 21.35 -10.77
C THR A 96 -27.73 21.83 -12.22
N GLY A 97 -28.72 21.43 -13.01
CA GLY A 97 -28.92 21.93 -14.36
C GLY A 97 -30.00 23.01 -14.37
N GLU A 98 -29.63 24.25 -14.67
CA GLU A 98 -30.58 25.33 -14.99
C GLU A 98 -30.75 25.43 -16.50
N SER A 99 -31.99 25.33 -16.99
CA SER A 99 -32.33 25.62 -18.39
C SER A 99 -33.17 26.90 -18.47
N ARG A 100 -32.63 27.93 -19.11
CA ARG A 100 -33.31 29.22 -19.30
C ARG A 100 -34.05 29.26 -20.64
N GLY A 101 -35.28 28.77 -20.63
CA GLY A 101 -36.28 28.98 -21.68
C GLY A 101 -37.34 30.02 -21.27
N LYS A 102 -38.51 30.01 -21.94
CA LYS A 102 -39.66 30.88 -21.65
C LYS A 102 -40.29 30.63 -20.25
N GLU A 103 -40.01 29.47 -19.68
CA GLU A 103 -40.17 29.14 -18.26
C GLU A 103 -38.84 28.62 -17.71
N THR A 104 -38.47 29.01 -16.50
CA THR A 104 -37.27 28.53 -15.80
C THR A 104 -37.52 27.13 -15.23
N SER A 105 -36.77 26.13 -15.69
CA SER A 105 -36.77 24.78 -15.12
C SER A 105 -35.47 24.50 -14.37
N HIS A 106 -35.60 24.07 -13.11
CA HIS A 106 -34.49 23.60 -12.29
C HIS A 106 -34.50 22.07 -12.28
N SER A 107 -33.42 21.45 -12.75
CA SER A 107 -33.20 20.00 -12.61
C SER A 107 -32.12 19.75 -11.55
N LEU A 108 -32.43 18.89 -10.58
CA LEU A 108 -31.49 18.43 -9.56
C LEU A 108 -31.26 16.94 -9.77
N ASN A 109 -30.04 16.56 -10.13
CA ASN A 109 -29.66 15.16 -10.28
C ASN A 109 -28.64 14.78 -9.19
N TYR A 110 -28.99 13.77 -8.40
CA TYR A 110 -28.15 13.21 -7.33
C TYR A 110 -27.49 11.95 -7.84
N GLN A 111 -26.16 11.92 -7.86
CA GLN A 111 -25.40 10.74 -8.28
C GLN A 111 -24.31 10.42 -7.26
N LYS A 112 -24.33 9.20 -6.72
CA LYS A 112 -23.24 8.69 -5.88
C LYS A 112 -22.19 8.05 -6.78
N LEU A 113 -20.98 8.60 -6.81
CA LEU A 113 -19.86 8.10 -7.60
C LEU A 113 -18.78 7.54 -6.66
N GLY A 114 -18.33 6.31 -6.87
CA GLY A 114 -17.17 5.77 -6.16
C GLY A 114 -15.87 6.25 -6.82
N LYS A 115 -15.02 6.99 -6.12
CA LYS A 115 -13.69 7.43 -6.58
C LYS A 115 -12.62 6.70 -5.76
N GLN A 116 -11.46 6.41 -6.35
CA GLN A 116 -10.29 6.01 -5.53
C GLN A 116 -9.94 7.13 -4.54
N LEU A 117 -9.58 6.76 -3.31
CA LEU A 117 -9.24 7.73 -2.25
C LEU A 117 -8.06 8.60 -2.69
N ILE A 118 -7.00 7.97 -3.18
CA ILE A 118 -5.87 8.62 -3.85
C ILE A 118 -5.66 7.88 -5.16
N PRO A 119 -5.86 8.53 -6.32
CA PRO A 119 -5.64 7.92 -7.62
C PRO A 119 -4.15 7.71 -7.91
N GLU A 120 -3.82 6.81 -8.84
CA GLU A 120 -2.45 6.35 -9.12
C GLU A 120 -1.51 7.51 -9.51
N ASP A 121 -2.03 8.53 -10.19
CA ASP A 121 -1.33 9.75 -10.59
C ASP A 121 -0.96 10.63 -9.40
N GLU A 122 -1.88 10.80 -8.43
CA GLU A 122 -1.60 11.52 -7.17
C GLU A 122 -0.52 10.79 -6.35
N ILE A 123 -0.59 9.45 -6.24
CA ILE A 123 0.43 8.64 -5.56
C ILE A 123 1.80 8.80 -6.23
N ALA A 124 1.85 8.87 -7.56
CA ALA A 124 3.10 9.01 -8.30
C ALA A 124 3.82 10.34 -8.04
N VAL A 125 3.08 11.42 -7.78
CA VAL A 125 3.64 12.76 -7.52
C VAL A 125 3.98 13.01 -6.05
N MET A 126 3.53 12.16 -5.10
CA MET A 126 3.85 12.29 -3.67
C MET A 126 5.35 12.29 -3.37
N ALA A 127 6.18 11.71 -4.25
CA ALA A 127 7.63 11.63 -4.06
C ALA A 127 8.37 12.97 -4.25
N ILE A 128 7.72 13.98 -4.83
CA ILE A 128 8.38 15.17 -5.37
C ILE A 128 8.10 16.44 -4.53
N HIS A 129 7.36 16.34 -3.43
CA HIS A 129 7.06 17.47 -2.54
C HIS A 129 7.76 17.39 -1.18
#